data_AF-A0A4Y9SLP6-F1
#
_entry.id   AF-A0A4Y9SLP6-F1
#
_cell.length_a   1.000
_cell.length_b   1.000
_cell.length_c   1.000
_cell.angle_alpha   90.00
_cell.angle_beta   90.00
_cell.angle_gamma   90.00
#
_symmetry.space_group_name_H-M   'P 1'
#
loop_
_entity.id
_entity.type
_entity.pdbx_description
1 polymer ?
#
loop_
_entity_poly.entity_id
_entity_poly.type
_entity_poly.pdbx_seq_one_letter_code
_entity_poly.pdbx_strand_id
1 'polypeptide(L)'
;MSKTVVVVALLLSAALVHAAPAALKIGDPFITARKQLYAAGWRADPPAHLASGEHMGLERQLVENGYAEVDSCSEGLSFCIFQYVKGGACLRLQTQGEQIRLMKVDRWSSECRERGADQEKNALPADVRYLIQWRNDCELAGQCQRTQRLLPKLKRKYKHDPVIMQILESSN
;
A
#
# COMPACT_ATOMS: atom_id res chain seq x y z
N MET A 1 14.47 -14.70 65.04
CA MET A 1 14.27 -13.57 64.09
C MET A 1 14.11 -14.15 62.70
N SER A 2 12.87 -14.35 62.24
CA SER A 2 12.58 -14.96 60.93
C SER A 2 12.16 -13.86 59.96
N LYS A 3 12.89 -13.71 58.84
CA LYS A 3 12.59 -12.72 57.79
C LYS A 3 11.71 -13.37 56.74
N THR A 4 10.45 -12.95 56.67
CA THR A 4 9.52 -13.37 55.62
C THR A 4 9.85 -12.60 54.34
N VAL A 5 10.19 -13.31 53.26
CA VAL A 5 10.37 -12.73 51.93
C VAL A 5 9.06 -12.91 51.17
N VAL A 6 8.41 -11.79 50.82
CA VAL A 6 7.19 -11.79 50.00
C VAL A 6 7.60 -11.67 48.53
N VAL A 7 7.38 -12.72 47.75
CA VAL A 7 7.57 -12.73 46.29
C VAL A 7 6.26 -12.26 45.65
N VAL A 8 6.27 -11.04 45.10
CA VAL A 8 5.13 -10.50 44.33
C VAL A 8 5.25 -11.01 42.90
N ALA A 9 4.41 -11.98 42.53
CA ALA A 9 4.29 -12.45 41.16
C ALA A 9 3.50 -11.43 40.32
N LEU A 10 4.21 -10.65 39.50
CA LEU A 10 3.63 -9.78 38.48
C LEU A 10 3.11 -10.65 37.33
N LEU A 11 1.81 -10.95 37.35
CA LEU A 11 1.09 -11.52 36.22
C LEU A 11 0.99 -10.46 35.11
N LEU A 12 1.85 -10.57 34.10
CA LEU A 12 1.70 -9.80 32.86
C LEU A 12 0.45 -10.30 32.12
N SER A 13 -0.65 -9.57 32.27
CA SER A 13 -1.84 -9.72 31.42
C SER A 13 -1.46 -9.36 29.99
N ALA A 14 -1.28 -10.36 29.13
CA ALA A 14 -1.16 -10.16 27.69
C ALA A 14 -2.49 -9.59 27.17
N ALA A 15 -2.58 -8.26 27.06
CA ALA A 15 -3.68 -7.62 26.36
C ALA A 15 -3.60 -8.06 24.89
N LEU A 16 -4.50 -8.97 24.49
CA LEU A 16 -4.80 -9.19 23.09
C LEU A 16 -5.31 -7.85 22.54
N VAL A 17 -4.42 -7.11 21.87
CA VAL A 17 -4.76 -5.92 21.10
C VAL A 17 -5.63 -6.39 19.94
N HIS A 18 -6.92 -6.58 20.20
CA HIS A 18 -7.94 -6.61 19.19
C HIS A 18 -8.00 -5.20 18.64
N ALA A 19 -7.18 -4.95 17.64
CA ALA A 19 -7.17 -3.68 16.97
C ALA A 19 -8.58 -3.46 16.41
N ALA A 20 -9.26 -2.45 16.95
CA ALA A 20 -10.64 -2.14 16.62
C ALA A 20 -10.83 -2.15 15.10
N PRO A 21 -11.93 -2.74 14.59
CA PRO A 21 -12.21 -2.72 13.17
C PRO A 21 -12.14 -1.27 12.71
N ALA A 22 -11.41 -1.01 11.63
CA ALA A 22 -11.39 0.32 11.03
C ALA A 22 -12.85 0.66 10.72
N ALA A 23 -13.38 1.70 11.38
CA ALA A 23 -14.78 2.09 11.27
C ALA A 23 -15.01 2.81 9.94
N LEU A 24 -14.89 2.07 8.84
CA LEU A 24 -15.25 2.53 7.52
C LEU A 24 -16.75 2.79 7.46
N LYS A 25 -17.13 3.84 6.75
CA LYS A 25 -18.52 4.22 6.52
C LYS A 25 -18.72 4.55 5.06
N ILE A 26 -19.85 4.10 4.51
CA ILE A 26 -20.25 4.46 3.15
C ILE A 26 -20.42 5.98 3.07
N GLY A 27 -19.92 6.58 2.00
CA GLY A 27 -19.98 8.03 1.76
C GLY A 27 -18.83 8.83 2.37
N ASP A 28 -18.02 8.26 3.26
CA ASP A 28 -16.87 8.95 3.83
C ASP A 28 -15.84 9.29 2.74
N PRO A 29 -15.18 10.46 2.80
CA PRO A 29 -14.07 10.77 1.90
C PRO A 29 -12.97 9.70 2.01
N PHE A 30 -12.46 9.24 0.87
CA PHE A 30 -11.43 8.21 0.80
C PHE A 30 -10.19 8.57 1.65
N ILE A 31 -9.76 9.83 1.63
CA ILE A 31 -8.60 10.29 2.40
C ILE A 31 -8.81 10.10 3.92
N THR A 32 -10.03 10.30 4.40
CA THR A 32 -10.39 10.08 5.81
C THR A 32 -10.35 8.59 6.15
N ALA A 33 -10.97 7.75 5.31
CA ALA A 33 -10.97 6.31 5.45
C ALA A 33 -9.54 5.72 5.43
N ARG A 34 -8.71 6.18 4.49
CA ARG A 34 -7.29 5.82 4.39
C ARG A 34 -6.54 6.13 5.68
N LYS A 35 -6.72 7.34 6.23
CA LYS A 35 -6.07 7.74 7.49
C LYS A 35 -6.48 6.82 8.65
N GLN A 36 -7.77 6.48 8.75
CA GLN A 36 -8.28 5.57 9.77
C GLN A 36 -7.71 4.15 9.61
N LEU A 37 -7.66 3.63 8.39
CA LEU A 37 -7.06 2.34 8.07
C LEU A 37 -5.59 2.28 8.50
N TYR A 38 -4.80 3.29 8.12
CA TYR A 38 -3.40 3.38 8.50
C TYR A 38 -3.21 3.51 10.02
N ALA A 39 -4.07 4.28 10.70
CA ALA A 39 -4.06 4.38 12.17
C ALA A 39 -4.42 3.05 12.84
N ALA A 40 -5.32 2.27 12.25
CA ALA A 40 -5.69 0.94 12.70
C ALA A 40 -4.68 -0.15 12.30
N GLY A 41 -3.53 0.20 11.73
CA GLY A 41 -2.44 -0.72 11.38
C GLY A 41 -2.59 -1.44 10.04
N TRP A 42 -3.59 -1.08 9.23
CA TRP A 42 -3.66 -1.54 7.85
C TRP A 42 -2.59 -0.85 7.00
N ARG A 43 -2.02 -1.57 6.04
CA ARG A 43 -1.03 -1.03 5.09
C ARG A 43 -1.41 -1.44 3.68
N ALA A 44 -0.94 -0.66 2.71
CA ALA A 44 -1.02 -1.05 1.30
C ALA A 44 -0.42 -2.45 1.11
N ASP A 45 -0.99 -3.23 0.18
CA ASP A 45 -0.38 -4.46 -0.34
C ASP A 45 0.07 -4.26 -1.80
N PRO A 46 1.16 -3.52 -2.07
CA PRO A 46 1.63 -3.29 -3.43
C PRO A 46 1.86 -4.58 -4.25
N PRO A 47 2.35 -5.69 -3.65
CA PRO A 47 2.43 -6.98 -4.33
C PRO A 47 1.09 -7.51 -4.86
N ALA A 48 -0.05 -7.18 -4.25
CA ALA A 48 -1.34 -7.65 -4.76
C ALA A 48 -1.62 -7.20 -6.20
N HIS A 49 -1.03 -6.08 -6.64
CA HIS A 49 -1.15 -5.61 -8.02
C HIS A 49 -0.30 -6.40 -9.02
N LEU A 50 0.72 -7.16 -8.58
CA LEU A 50 1.56 -7.99 -9.45
C LEU A 50 0.74 -8.94 -10.34
N ALA A 51 -0.39 -9.42 -9.82
CA ALA A 51 -1.22 -10.41 -10.49
C ALA A 51 -2.11 -9.83 -11.60
N SER A 52 -2.42 -8.52 -11.57
CA SER A 52 -3.32 -7.89 -12.54
C SER A 52 -2.63 -7.17 -13.69
N GLY A 53 -1.30 -7.18 -13.72
CA GLY A 53 -0.51 -6.43 -14.69
C GLY A 53 -0.06 -5.07 -14.17
N GLU A 54 0.29 -4.18 -15.08
CA GLU A 54 0.90 -2.89 -14.73
C GLU A 54 -0.14 -1.81 -14.42
N HIS A 55 0.23 -0.80 -13.63
CA HIS A 55 -0.63 0.36 -13.41
C HIS A 55 -0.62 1.26 -14.65
N MET A 56 -1.80 1.64 -15.14
CA MET A 56 -1.95 2.56 -16.26
C MET A 56 -2.85 3.74 -15.86
N GLY A 57 -3.15 4.66 -16.80
CA GLY A 57 -4.14 5.72 -16.62
C GLY A 57 -4.16 6.38 -15.24
N LEU A 58 -5.31 6.27 -14.56
CA LEU A 58 -5.52 6.80 -13.22
C LEU A 58 -4.76 6.03 -12.12
N GLU A 59 -4.64 4.71 -12.20
CA GLU A 59 -3.92 3.94 -11.16
C GLU A 59 -2.47 4.40 -11.06
N ARG A 60 -1.86 4.63 -12.23
CA ARG A 60 -0.51 5.17 -12.36
C ARG A 60 -0.36 6.51 -11.66
N GLN A 61 -1.29 7.44 -11.90
CA GLN A 61 -1.26 8.74 -11.25
C GLN A 61 -1.41 8.62 -9.72
N LEU A 62 -2.22 7.67 -9.24
CA LEU A 62 -2.40 7.43 -7.82
C LEU A 62 -1.13 6.89 -7.16
N VAL A 63 -0.45 5.91 -7.77
CA VAL A 63 0.82 5.38 -7.26
C VAL A 63 1.89 6.47 -7.19
N GLU A 64 2.01 7.31 -8.23
CA GLU A 64 2.97 8.44 -8.25
C GLU A 64 2.74 9.45 -7.13
N ASN A 65 1.49 9.59 -6.71
CA ASN A 65 1.07 10.45 -5.61
C ASN A 65 1.09 9.75 -4.23
N GLY A 66 1.65 8.54 -4.17
CA GLY A 66 1.88 7.80 -2.93
C GLY A 66 0.71 6.96 -2.46
N TYR A 67 -0.26 6.65 -3.32
CA TYR A 67 -1.39 5.74 -3.04
C TYR A 67 -1.07 4.35 -3.58
N ALA A 68 -0.06 3.70 -2.99
CA ALA A 68 0.41 2.38 -3.42
C ALA A 68 -0.58 1.23 -3.10
N GLU A 69 -1.63 1.53 -2.34
CA GLU A 69 -2.76 0.62 -2.11
C GLU A 69 -3.72 0.50 -3.31
N VAL A 70 -3.60 1.33 -4.36
CA VAL A 70 -4.50 1.21 -5.52
C VAL A 70 -4.31 -0.13 -6.21
N ASP A 71 -5.43 -0.77 -6.54
CA ASP A 71 -5.49 -2.12 -7.12
C ASP A 71 -6.02 -2.09 -8.55
N SER A 72 -7.09 -1.33 -8.81
CA SER A 72 -7.60 -1.10 -10.16
C SER A 72 -8.60 0.05 -10.14
N CYS A 73 -8.70 0.78 -11.24
CA CYS A 73 -9.70 1.80 -11.45
C CYS A 73 -10.48 1.52 -12.74
N SER A 74 -11.76 1.87 -12.73
CA SER A 74 -12.57 1.92 -13.94
C SER A 74 -12.98 3.36 -14.17
N GLU A 75 -12.39 4.00 -15.19
CA GLU A 75 -12.75 5.37 -15.61
C GLU A 75 -14.16 5.38 -16.24
N GLY A 76 -14.56 4.31 -16.93
CA GLY A 76 -15.90 4.21 -17.51
C GLY A 76 -17.02 4.06 -16.47
N LEU A 77 -16.74 3.37 -15.36
CA LEU A 77 -17.70 3.16 -14.26
C LEU A 77 -17.43 4.08 -13.05
N SER A 78 -16.43 4.96 -13.16
CA SER A 78 -15.97 5.91 -12.15
C SER A 78 -15.79 5.33 -10.75
N PHE A 79 -15.00 4.27 -10.62
CA PHE A 79 -14.63 3.73 -9.31
C PHE A 79 -13.15 3.31 -9.26
N CYS A 80 -12.61 3.23 -8.04
CA CYS A 80 -11.31 2.62 -7.79
C CYS A 80 -11.42 1.60 -6.65
N ILE A 81 -10.59 0.57 -6.73
CA ILE A 81 -10.39 -0.46 -5.71
C ILE A 81 -9.01 -0.25 -5.10
N PHE A 82 -8.94 -0.37 -3.78
CA PHE A 82 -7.74 -0.26 -2.99
C PHE A 82 -7.57 -1.49 -2.10
N GLN A 83 -6.38 -2.08 -2.10
CA GLN A 83 -6.03 -3.26 -1.33
C GLN A 83 -5.18 -2.92 -0.11
N TYR A 84 -5.62 -3.42 1.04
CA TYR A 84 -4.91 -3.32 2.31
C TYR A 84 -4.70 -4.70 2.93
N VAL A 85 -3.64 -4.80 3.73
CA VAL A 85 -3.30 -5.98 4.53
C VAL A 85 -2.98 -5.63 5.97
N LYS A 86 -3.25 -6.58 6.87
CA LYS A 86 -2.92 -6.51 8.29
C LYS A 86 -2.85 -7.90 8.91
N GLY A 87 -1.67 -8.34 9.31
CA GLY A 87 -1.50 -9.62 10.02
C GLY A 87 -2.09 -10.82 9.28
N GLY A 88 -1.96 -10.86 7.95
CA GLY A 88 -2.54 -11.92 7.10
C GLY A 88 -3.99 -11.69 6.69
N ALA A 89 -4.71 -10.74 7.29
CA ALA A 89 -6.04 -10.33 6.85
C ALA A 89 -5.96 -9.33 5.70
N CYS A 90 -6.98 -9.37 4.82
CA CYS A 90 -7.12 -8.48 3.67
C CYS A 90 -8.31 -7.55 3.85
N LEU A 91 -8.22 -6.38 3.22
CA LEU A 91 -9.33 -5.45 3.09
C LEU A 91 -9.29 -4.84 1.70
N ARG A 92 -10.31 -5.12 0.90
CA ARG A 92 -10.57 -4.44 -0.37
C ARG A 92 -11.54 -3.31 -0.13
N LEU A 93 -11.12 -2.08 -0.41
CA LEU A 93 -11.95 -0.88 -0.33
C LEU A 93 -12.30 -0.42 -1.74
N GLN A 94 -13.58 -0.32 -2.06
CA GLN A 94 -14.05 0.31 -3.29
C GLN A 94 -14.51 1.74 -2.99
N THR A 95 -14.20 2.65 -3.90
CA THR A 95 -14.65 4.04 -3.85
C THR A 95 -15.36 4.46 -5.12
N GLN A 96 -16.32 5.36 -5.03
CA GLN A 96 -16.90 6.06 -6.18
C GLN A 96 -16.12 7.35 -6.49
N GLY A 97 -15.99 7.67 -7.78
CA GLY A 97 -15.28 8.82 -8.35
C GLY A 97 -13.83 8.51 -8.77
N GLU A 98 -13.26 9.39 -9.59
CA GLU A 98 -11.89 9.29 -10.13
C GLU A 98 -10.91 10.31 -9.54
N GLN A 99 -11.43 11.37 -8.93
CA GLN A 99 -10.58 12.38 -8.29
C GLN A 99 -10.36 12.03 -6.83
N ILE A 100 -9.12 11.74 -6.44
CA ILE A 100 -8.76 11.24 -5.10
C ILE A 100 -9.32 12.06 -3.93
N ARG A 101 -9.48 13.38 -4.12
CA ARG A 101 -10.03 14.31 -3.10
C ARG A 101 -11.55 14.24 -2.97
N LEU A 102 -12.23 13.79 -4.03
CA LEU A 102 -13.68 13.68 -4.12
C LEU A 102 -14.17 12.25 -4.00
N MET A 103 -13.25 11.27 -4.10
CA MET A 103 -13.57 9.86 -3.93
C MET A 103 -14.24 9.60 -2.59
N LYS A 104 -15.29 8.78 -2.61
CA LYS A 104 -16.04 8.37 -1.42
C LYS A 104 -16.07 6.87 -1.29
N VAL A 105 -16.00 6.39 -0.07
CA VAL A 105 -16.16 4.97 0.25
C VAL A 105 -17.52 4.49 -0.25
N ASP A 106 -17.51 3.41 -1.01
CA ASP A 106 -18.70 2.77 -1.56
C ASP A 106 -19.03 1.48 -0.79
N ARG A 107 -18.03 0.59 -0.74
CA ARG A 107 -18.12 -0.72 -0.07
C ARG A 107 -16.73 -1.24 0.26
N TRP A 108 -16.67 -2.26 1.11
CA TRP A 108 -15.44 -2.99 1.38
C TRP A 108 -15.71 -4.47 1.66
N SER A 109 -14.72 -5.31 1.40
CA SER A 109 -14.75 -6.76 1.69
C SER A 109 -13.46 -7.20 2.37
N SER A 110 -13.50 -8.36 3.02
CA SER A 110 -12.33 -9.04 3.59
C SER A 110 -11.58 -9.91 2.59
N GLU A 111 -11.90 -9.79 1.30
CA GLU A 111 -11.35 -10.64 0.25
C GLU A 111 -9.89 -10.27 -0.02
N CYS A 112 -9.06 -11.30 -0.14
CA CYS A 112 -7.71 -11.15 -0.66
C CYS A 112 -7.75 -11.24 -2.19
N ARG A 113 -6.83 -10.53 -2.86
CA ARG A 113 -6.59 -10.84 -4.27
C ARG A 113 -5.96 -12.23 -4.36
N GLU A 114 -6.35 -12.99 -5.36
CA GLU A 114 -5.61 -14.20 -5.73
C GLU A 114 -4.19 -13.77 -6.12
N ARG A 115 -3.19 -14.29 -5.39
CA ARG A 115 -1.78 -14.10 -5.71
C ARG A 115 -1.39 -15.17 -6.71
N GLY A 116 -0.78 -14.80 -7.84
CA GLY A 116 -0.20 -15.80 -8.75
C GLY A 116 0.83 -16.63 -7.99
N ALA A 117 0.83 -17.95 -8.22
CA ALA A 117 1.58 -18.95 -7.44
C ALA A 117 3.10 -18.69 -7.31
N ASP A 118 3.66 -17.79 -8.12
CA ASP A 118 5.10 -17.58 -8.26
C ASP A 118 5.59 -16.20 -7.76
N GLN A 119 4.69 -15.32 -7.28
CA GLN A 119 5.00 -13.88 -7.17
C GLN A 119 5.50 -13.38 -5.80
N GLU A 120 5.45 -14.18 -4.73
CA GLU A 120 5.50 -13.61 -3.37
C GLU A 120 6.90 -13.48 -2.74
N LYS A 121 7.92 -14.24 -3.16
CA LYS A 121 9.17 -14.30 -2.37
C LYS A 121 10.24 -13.26 -2.69
N ASN A 122 10.23 -12.64 -3.88
CA ASN A 122 11.30 -11.73 -4.32
C ASN A 122 10.80 -10.50 -5.10
N ALA A 123 9.51 -10.18 -5.05
CA ALA A 123 8.97 -9.07 -5.83
C ALA A 123 9.33 -7.72 -5.20
N LEU A 124 9.88 -6.83 -6.03
CA LEU A 124 10.14 -5.44 -5.64
C LEU A 124 8.82 -4.71 -5.31
N PRO A 125 8.85 -3.68 -4.44
CA PRO A 125 7.66 -2.86 -4.20
C PRO A 125 7.10 -2.27 -5.49
N ALA A 126 5.78 -2.11 -5.59
CA ALA A 126 5.12 -1.71 -6.84
C ALA A 126 5.60 -0.35 -7.37
N ASP A 127 5.92 0.61 -6.49
CA ASP A 127 6.45 1.91 -6.89
C ASP A 127 7.89 1.84 -7.43
N VAL A 128 8.70 0.90 -6.94
CA VAL A 128 10.05 0.60 -7.49
C VAL A 128 9.93 -0.10 -8.84
N ARG A 129 9.08 -1.13 -8.95
CA ARG A 129 8.78 -1.81 -10.22
C ARG A 129 8.27 -0.84 -11.27
N TYR A 130 7.37 0.05 -10.88
CA TYR A 130 6.82 1.09 -11.72
C TYR A 130 7.90 2.04 -12.24
N LEU A 131 8.82 2.48 -11.38
CA LEU A 131 9.92 3.34 -11.82
C LEU A 131 10.80 2.64 -12.86
N ILE A 132 11.11 1.35 -12.66
CA ILE A 132 11.92 0.55 -13.60
C ILE A 132 11.21 0.46 -14.95
N GLN A 133 9.93 0.08 -14.96
CA GLN A 133 9.14 -0.02 -16.19
C GLN A 133 9.10 1.31 -16.93
N TRP A 134 8.80 2.39 -16.21
CA TRP A 134 8.68 3.69 -16.84
C TRP A 134 10.01 4.18 -17.41
N ARG A 135 11.15 3.86 -16.78
CA ARG A 135 12.45 4.19 -17.37
C ARG A 135 12.64 3.48 -18.70
N ASN A 136 12.29 2.20 -18.80
CA ASN A 136 12.37 1.45 -20.05
C ASN A 136 11.46 2.10 -21.14
N ASP A 137 10.22 2.44 -20.79
CA ASP A 137 9.31 3.15 -21.72
C ASP A 137 9.85 4.53 -22.11
N CYS A 138 10.47 5.24 -21.17
CA CYS A 138 11.06 6.56 -21.38
C CYS A 138 12.28 6.51 -22.30
N GLU A 139 13.16 5.52 -22.17
CA GLU A 139 14.29 5.30 -23.07
C GLU A 139 13.82 5.07 -24.51
N LEU A 140 12.68 4.40 -24.68
CA LEU A 140 12.06 4.16 -25.98
C LEU A 140 11.37 5.41 -26.57
N ALA A 141 10.78 6.27 -25.73
CA ALA A 141 9.93 7.39 -26.16
C ALA A 141 10.55 8.80 -25.99
N GLY A 142 11.73 8.93 -25.36
CA GLY A 142 12.45 10.19 -25.18
C GLY A 142 11.85 11.18 -24.17
N GLN A 143 10.90 10.76 -23.32
CA GLN A 143 10.18 11.65 -22.39
C GLN A 143 10.37 11.26 -20.92
N CYS A 144 11.55 11.53 -20.36
CA CYS A 144 11.94 11.15 -18.98
C CYS A 144 11.57 12.15 -17.87
N GLN A 145 10.87 13.25 -18.20
CA GLN A 145 10.73 14.39 -17.29
C GLN A 145 9.97 14.06 -15.99
N ARG A 146 9.09 13.05 -16.01
CA ARG A 146 8.34 12.63 -14.83
C ARG A 146 9.06 11.54 -14.02
N THR A 147 9.84 10.66 -14.65
CA THR A 147 10.75 9.70 -13.98
C THR A 147 11.75 10.44 -13.07
N GLN A 148 12.27 11.57 -13.54
CA GLN A 148 13.16 12.46 -12.77
C GLN A 148 12.53 13.01 -11.49
N ARG A 149 11.20 13.17 -11.43
CA ARG A 149 10.50 13.64 -10.22
C ARG A 149 10.25 12.52 -9.21
N LEU A 150 10.12 11.29 -9.68
CA LEU A 150 9.75 10.14 -8.85
C LEU A 150 10.97 9.52 -8.17
N LEU A 151 12.08 9.39 -8.89
CA LEU A 151 13.31 8.76 -8.40
C LEU A 151 13.80 9.33 -7.05
N PRO A 152 13.89 10.66 -6.84
CA PRO A 152 14.32 11.22 -5.56
C PRO A 152 13.37 10.90 -4.40
N LYS A 153 12.05 10.82 -4.66
CA LYS A 153 11.05 10.46 -3.65
C LYS A 153 11.23 9.00 -3.23
N LEU A 154 11.47 8.11 -4.19
CA LEU A 154 11.70 6.69 -3.92
C LEU A 154 13.02 6.44 -3.20
N LYS A 155 14.11 7.11 -3.61
CA LYS A 155 15.39 7.06 -2.88
C LYS A 155 15.23 7.50 -1.42
N ARG A 156 14.42 8.53 -1.16
CA ARG A 156 14.11 8.96 0.22
C ARG A 156 13.27 7.92 0.97
N LYS A 157 12.27 7.33 0.33
CA LYS A 157 11.38 6.31 0.92
C LYS A 157 12.14 5.05 1.31
N TYR A 158 13.05 4.60 0.44
CA TYR A 158 13.78 3.33 0.58
C TYR A 158 15.23 3.50 1.02
N LYS A 159 15.62 4.65 1.57
CA LYS A 159 17.00 4.96 2.02
C LYS A 159 17.65 3.93 2.96
N HIS A 160 16.86 3.08 3.60
CA HIS A 160 17.32 2.05 4.54
C HIS A 160 17.20 0.62 3.98
N ASP A 161 16.77 0.46 2.73
CA ASP A 161 16.71 -0.81 2.03
C ASP A 161 17.87 -0.87 1.00
N PRO A 162 18.99 -1.55 1.32
CA PRO A 162 20.18 -1.54 0.46
C PRO A 162 19.94 -2.21 -0.90
N VAL A 163 19.05 -3.20 -0.97
CA VAL A 163 18.73 -3.90 -2.22
C VAL A 163 17.95 -2.97 -3.15
N ILE A 164 16.92 -2.30 -2.63
CA ILE A 164 16.16 -1.34 -3.42
C ILE A 164 17.03 -0.13 -3.80
N MET A 165 17.87 0.37 -2.89
CA MET A 165 18.75 1.50 -3.19
C MET A 165 19.73 1.20 -4.32
N GLN A 166 20.33 0.00 -4.32
CA GLN A 166 21.19 -0.44 -5.41
C GLN A 166 20.45 -0.40 -6.76
N ILE A 167 19.20 -0.87 -6.80
CA ILE A 167 18.36 -0.85 -8.00
C ILE A 167 18.02 0.59 -8.42
N LEU A 168 17.68 1.47 -7.47
CA LEU A 168 17.40 2.88 -7.76
C LEU A 168 18.64 3.67 -8.19
N GLU A 169 19.86 3.15 -7.95
CA GLU A 169 21.14 3.78 -8.28
C GLU A 169 21.78 3.23 -9.56
N SER A 170 21.66 1.93 -9.83
CA SER A 170 22.19 1.25 -11.04
C SER A 170 21.45 1.60 -12.34
N SER A 171 20.75 2.72 -12.31
CA SER A 171 19.66 3.11 -13.18
C SER A 171 19.95 4.47 -13.84
N ASN A 172 21.22 4.87 -13.82
CA ASN A 172 21.76 6.14 -14.32
C ASN A 172 22.34 5.98 -15.72
#